data_AF-A0A3D5RTH0-F1
#
_entry.id   AF-A0A3D5RTH0-F1
#
_cell.length_a   1.000
_cell.length_b   1.000
_cell.length_c   1.000
_cell.angle_alpha   90.00
_cell.angle_beta   90.00
_cell.angle_gamma   90.00
#
_symmetry.space_group_name_H-M   'P 1'
#
loop_
_entity.id
_entity.type
_entity.pdbx_description
1 polymer ?
#
loop_
_entity_poly.entity_id
_entity_poly.type
_entity_poly.pdbx_seq_one_letter_code
_entity_poly.pdbx_strand_id
1 'polypeptide(L)'
;MHKFFYSLTIAAAIVSHDLSSFAASEATTPDHVAPATPTDILLKTVRIGQGVNVPGSSSNQPRARLIFANAENQPLYVYDKDVVGTSSCNDECTKIWPPAIAPPEAKPVGDWSLVSRDNGSYQWAFRGKPLYSYSEDKVKSRRGGGGAKGHGVDGVWHIFEVEPKEWLTLPTGVSVEEIYTAPGQVMVDARGMPLYVFSGDLEKTKAELLGFSPFVASQLALPIGDFSVVARNDGIHQWALNEKPLFTYDGDVELGDSNGKVVDSRFRLAWVMRYYMPPEVAVRSDQRRGGVLIEVATGKSLYARDRASYGGTGGHNARGATRGSFGTGQSIGLSGCDSKCEEIWQPLLAHGGSAARGYWTIFDRPDGTRQWAYQGYALYSYAKEGPGVVTGHDTYDFTVNHSTKNAVATNLGLYWRVTSP
;
A
#
# COMPACT_ATOMS: atom_id res chain seq x y z
N MET A 1 63.13 54.72 -5.80
CA MET A 1 61.90 54.04 -6.26
C MET A 1 62.12 52.55 -6.19
N HIS A 2 61.79 51.92 -5.06
CA HIS A 2 61.94 50.49 -4.83
C HIS A 2 60.55 49.85 -4.91
N LYS A 3 60.36 48.92 -5.86
CA LYS A 3 59.13 48.14 -6.02
C LYS A 3 59.24 46.91 -5.12
N PHE A 4 58.38 46.83 -4.12
CA PHE A 4 58.16 45.62 -3.33
C PHE A 4 57.29 44.64 -4.13
N PHE A 5 57.76 43.39 -4.27
CA PHE A 5 56.94 42.26 -4.69
C PHE A 5 56.37 41.59 -3.45
N TYR A 6 55.04 41.57 -3.30
CA TYR A 6 54.36 40.72 -2.33
C TYR A 6 54.06 39.37 -3.00
N SER A 7 54.67 38.30 -2.49
CA SER A 7 54.28 36.92 -2.78
C SER A 7 53.14 36.54 -1.85
N LEU A 8 51.95 36.27 -2.40
CA LEU A 8 50.79 35.80 -1.65
C LEU A 8 50.74 34.27 -1.75
N THR A 9 51.23 33.58 -0.73
CA THR A 9 51.10 32.12 -0.61
C THR A 9 49.69 31.81 -0.11
N ILE A 10 48.80 31.34 -0.98
CA ILE A 10 47.48 30.84 -0.57
C ILE A 10 47.65 29.41 -0.08
N ALA A 11 47.59 29.20 1.24
CA ALA A 11 47.42 27.89 1.83
C ALA A 11 45.95 27.45 1.65
N ALA A 12 45.70 26.50 0.76
CA ALA A 12 44.40 25.86 0.65
C ALA A 12 44.22 24.89 1.84
N ALA A 13 43.44 25.30 2.83
CA ALA A 13 42.94 24.40 3.86
C ALA A 13 41.87 23.49 3.22
N ILE A 14 42.23 22.24 2.95
CA ILE A 14 41.27 21.20 2.60
C ILE A 14 40.55 20.83 3.91
N VAL A 15 39.35 21.37 4.09
CA VAL A 15 38.44 20.86 5.12
C VAL A 15 37.88 19.55 4.58
N SER A 16 38.42 18.43 5.09
CA SER A 16 37.84 17.11 4.90
C SER A 16 36.45 17.11 5.52
N HIS A 17 35.40 17.19 4.71
CA HIS A 17 34.05 16.91 5.17
C HIS A 17 33.93 15.39 5.23
N ASP A 18 33.95 14.84 6.45
CA ASP A 18 33.55 13.47 6.71
C ASP A 18 32.17 13.23 6.11
N LEU A 19 32.09 12.36 5.11
CA LEU A 19 30.86 11.76 4.59
C LEU A 19 30.33 10.76 5.62
N SER A 20 29.95 11.26 6.79
CA SER A 20 29.27 10.49 7.81
C SER A 20 27.76 10.57 7.57
N SER A 21 27.16 9.43 7.23
CA SER A 21 25.78 9.09 7.55
C SER A 21 24.72 10.13 7.18
N PHE A 22 24.25 10.09 5.92
CA PHE A 22 22.83 10.38 5.67
C PHE A 22 22.00 9.23 6.24
N ALA A 23 21.82 9.22 7.57
CA ALA A 23 20.61 8.68 8.12
C ALA A 23 19.50 9.50 7.45
N ALA A 24 18.63 8.84 6.69
CA ALA A 24 17.38 9.43 6.25
C ALA A 24 16.68 9.90 7.53
N SER A 25 16.82 11.19 7.82
CA SER A 25 16.03 11.85 8.84
C SER A 25 14.59 11.65 8.39
N GLU A 26 13.87 10.78 9.10
CA GLU A 26 12.42 10.92 9.20
C GLU A 26 12.18 12.40 9.50
N ALA A 27 11.69 13.13 8.50
CA ALA A 27 11.08 14.41 8.73
C ALA A 27 9.92 14.13 9.70
N THR A 28 10.16 14.49 10.94
CA THR A 28 9.30 14.24 12.09
C THR A 28 8.12 15.18 11.96
N THR A 29 7.10 14.78 11.20
CA THR A 29 5.73 15.26 11.38
C THR A 29 4.88 14.06 11.79
N PRO A 30 4.21 14.11 12.96
CA PRO A 30 3.26 13.07 13.31
C PRO A 30 2.13 13.15 12.30
N ASP A 31 2.18 12.30 11.30
CA ASP A 31 1.06 12.08 10.44
C ASP A 31 0.06 11.28 11.28
N HIS A 32 -0.89 11.98 11.92
CA HIS A 32 -1.92 11.46 12.85
C HIS A 32 -2.83 10.34 12.31
N VAL A 33 -2.54 9.79 11.13
CA VAL A 33 -3.32 8.71 10.53
C VAL A 33 -2.63 7.40 10.86
N ALA A 34 -3.30 6.59 11.67
CA ALA A 34 -2.82 5.27 12.04
C ALA A 34 -2.60 4.38 10.80
N PRO A 35 -1.62 3.46 10.85
CA PRO A 35 -1.45 2.45 9.82
C PRO A 35 -2.73 1.61 9.67
N ALA A 36 -3.01 1.20 8.44
CA ALA A 36 -4.14 0.36 8.07
C ALA A 36 -4.16 -0.98 8.82
N THR A 37 -2.98 -1.49 9.17
CA THR A 37 -2.78 -2.80 9.77
C THR A 37 -1.68 -2.74 10.82
N PRO A 38 -1.85 -3.38 12.00
CA PRO A 38 -0.76 -3.64 12.93
C PRO A 38 0.15 -4.74 12.39
N THR A 39 1.17 -5.11 13.17
CA THR A 39 2.03 -6.26 12.89
C THR A 39 1.21 -7.55 12.75
N ASP A 40 1.63 -8.43 11.84
CA ASP A 40 1.04 -9.73 11.52
C ASP A 40 -0.37 -9.71 10.93
N ILE A 41 -0.88 -8.51 10.64
CA ILE A 41 -2.11 -8.34 9.85
C ILE A 41 -1.76 -7.89 8.44
N LEU A 42 -2.19 -8.68 7.47
CA LEU A 42 -2.00 -8.42 6.05
C LEU A 42 -3.24 -7.80 5.41
N LEU A 43 -3.02 -7.14 4.27
CA LEU A 43 -4.05 -6.73 3.32
C LEU A 43 -4.02 -7.67 2.12
N LYS A 44 -5.18 -8.08 1.65
CA LYS A 44 -5.30 -8.91 0.45
C LYS A 44 -6.60 -8.65 -0.28
N THR A 45 -6.60 -8.89 -1.59
CA THR A 45 -7.84 -8.87 -2.38
C THR A 45 -8.36 -10.29 -2.59
N VAL A 46 -9.65 -10.47 -2.37
CA VAL A 46 -10.36 -11.73 -2.62
C VAL A 46 -11.57 -11.50 -3.49
N ARG A 47 -12.09 -12.56 -4.11
CA ARG A 47 -13.34 -12.54 -4.86
C ARG A 47 -14.40 -13.27 -4.05
N ILE A 48 -15.47 -12.57 -3.69
CA ILE A 48 -16.54 -13.06 -2.83
C ILE A 48 -17.88 -12.85 -3.55
N GLY A 49 -18.80 -13.79 -3.39
CA GLY A 49 -20.14 -13.74 -3.96
C GLY A 49 -20.25 -14.19 -5.43
N GLN A 50 -21.50 -14.24 -5.90
CA GLN A 50 -21.82 -14.27 -7.33
C GLN A 50 -21.64 -12.84 -7.85
N GLY A 51 -20.80 -12.64 -8.86
CA GLY A 51 -20.54 -11.32 -9.44
C GLY A 51 -21.76 -10.66 -10.09
N VAL A 52 -21.51 -9.54 -10.78
CA VAL A 52 -22.53 -8.84 -11.57
C VAL A 52 -22.48 -9.36 -13.01
N ASN A 53 -23.63 -9.77 -13.56
CA ASN A 53 -23.78 -9.99 -14.99
C ASN A 53 -23.88 -8.64 -15.70
N VAL A 54 -22.76 -8.16 -16.23
CA VAL A 54 -22.75 -6.98 -17.10
C VAL A 54 -23.46 -7.35 -18.41
N PRO A 55 -24.45 -6.57 -18.90
CA PRO A 55 -25.08 -6.82 -20.19
C PRO A 55 -24.03 -6.95 -21.30
N GLY A 56 -24.00 -8.09 -22.00
CA GLY A 56 -23.02 -8.40 -23.05
C GLY A 56 -21.75 -9.15 -22.59
N SER A 57 -21.57 -9.42 -21.29
CA SER A 57 -20.50 -10.28 -20.77
C SER A 57 -21.00 -11.72 -20.56
N SER A 58 -20.28 -12.71 -21.08
CA SER A 58 -20.53 -14.14 -20.83
C SER A 58 -19.98 -14.64 -19.49
N SER A 59 -19.39 -13.75 -18.68
CA SER A 59 -18.76 -14.10 -17.42
C SER A 59 -19.31 -13.27 -16.27
N ASN A 60 -19.68 -13.98 -15.21
CA ASN A 60 -19.95 -13.38 -13.91
C ASN A 60 -18.65 -12.70 -13.43
N GLN A 61 -18.66 -11.38 -13.20
CA GLN A 61 -17.46 -10.65 -12.77
C GLN A 61 -17.50 -10.49 -11.24
N PRO A 62 -16.77 -11.33 -10.47
CA PRO A 62 -16.74 -11.16 -9.02
C PRO A 62 -16.03 -9.85 -8.70
N ARG A 63 -16.60 -9.04 -7.81
CA ARG A 63 -15.90 -7.84 -7.33
C ARG A 63 -14.72 -8.26 -6.46
N ALA A 64 -13.54 -7.71 -6.74
CA ALA A 64 -12.41 -7.84 -5.83
C ALA A 64 -12.74 -7.03 -4.57
N ARG A 65 -12.62 -7.66 -3.41
CA ARG A 65 -12.80 -7.08 -2.09
C ARG A 65 -11.47 -7.02 -1.37
N LEU A 66 -11.11 -5.84 -0.89
CA LEU A 66 -9.98 -5.70 0.02
C LEU A 66 -10.40 -6.26 1.39
N ILE A 67 -9.56 -7.07 2.00
CA ILE A 67 -9.82 -7.71 3.29
C ILE A 67 -8.56 -7.67 4.16
N PHE A 68 -8.74 -7.92 5.46
CA PHE A 68 -7.64 -8.32 6.32
C PHE A 68 -7.35 -9.82 6.22
N ALA A 69 -6.09 -10.18 6.43
CA ALA A 69 -5.62 -11.55 6.55
C ALA A 69 -4.60 -11.67 7.69
N ASN A 70 -4.40 -12.87 8.23
CA ASN A 70 -3.30 -13.14 9.15
C ASN A 70 -1.95 -13.27 8.41
N ALA A 71 -0.85 -13.40 9.15
CA ALA A 71 0.50 -13.57 8.61
C ALA A 71 0.64 -14.84 7.73
N GLU A 72 -0.18 -15.86 7.95
CA GLU A 72 -0.29 -17.06 7.10
C GLU A 72 -1.17 -16.86 5.85
N ASN A 73 -1.60 -15.62 5.57
CA ASN A 73 -2.43 -15.23 4.43
C ASN A 73 -3.85 -15.86 4.41
N GLN A 74 -4.37 -16.23 5.58
CA GLN A 74 -5.75 -16.64 5.76
C GLN A 74 -6.64 -15.41 5.96
N PRO A 75 -7.80 -15.31 5.28
CA PRO A 75 -8.75 -14.23 5.52
C PRO A 75 -9.17 -14.12 6.98
N LEU A 76 -9.45 -12.90 7.41
CA LEU A 76 -10.03 -12.63 8.72
C LEU A 76 -11.53 -12.37 8.61
N TYR A 77 -12.25 -12.86 9.61
CA TYR A 77 -13.71 -12.87 9.71
C TYR A 77 -14.15 -12.22 11.01
N VAL A 78 -15.39 -11.75 11.03
CA VAL A 78 -16.12 -11.29 12.20
C VAL A 78 -17.33 -12.20 12.45
N TYR A 79 -17.72 -12.26 13.72
CA TYR A 79 -18.86 -13.05 14.17
C TYR A 79 -20.00 -12.13 14.60
N ASP A 80 -21.20 -12.33 14.05
CA ASP A 80 -22.35 -11.47 14.35
C ASP A 80 -22.82 -11.55 15.80
N LYS A 81 -22.49 -12.64 16.52
CA LYS A 81 -22.83 -12.79 17.94
C LYS A 81 -21.81 -12.16 18.88
N ASP A 82 -20.72 -11.62 18.36
CA ASP A 82 -19.78 -10.84 19.17
C ASP A 82 -20.38 -9.46 19.47
N VAL A 83 -20.11 -8.97 20.68
CA VAL A 83 -20.38 -7.57 21.05
C VAL A 83 -19.10 -6.77 20.98
N VAL A 84 -19.22 -5.44 20.95
CA VAL A 84 -18.05 -4.55 20.84
C VAL A 84 -17.04 -4.85 21.95
N GLY A 85 -15.83 -5.23 21.55
CA GLY A 85 -14.71 -5.51 22.46
C GLY A 85 -14.79 -6.84 23.21
N THR A 86 -15.71 -7.74 22.86
CA THR A 86 -15.84 -9.05 23.53
C THR A 86 -16.16 -10.17 22.54
N SER A 87 -15.44 -11.29 22.68
CA SER A 87 -15.63 -12.50 21.87
C SER A 87 -16.64 -13.45 22.52
N SER A 88 -17.68 -13.83 21.77
CA SER A 88 -18.63 -14.91 22.11
C SER A 88 -18.16 -16.28 21.62
N CYS A 89 -17.04 -16.35 20.88
CA CYS A 89 -16.51 -17.58 20.32
C CYS A 89 -15.42 -18.16 21.23
N ASN A 90 -15.78 -19.14 22.07
CA ASN A 90 -14.88 -19.82 23.02
C ASN A 90 -14.85 -21.35 22.80
N ASP A 91 -13.89 -22.02 23.42
CA ASP A 91 -13.74 -23.49 23.41
C ASP A 91 -13.75 -24.11 21.99
N GLU A 92 -14.70 -24.99 21.69
CA GLU A 92 -14.83 -25.65 20.38
C GLU A 92 -14.96 -24.66 19.23
N CYS A 93 -15.58 -23.49 19.46
CA CYS A 93 -15.69 -22.46 18.44
C CYS A 93 -14.31 -22.02 17.96
N THR A 94 -13.34 -21.85 18.86
CA THR A 94 -11.98 -21.41 18.52
C THR A 94 -11.17 -22.44 17.74
N LYS A 95 -11.58 -23.71 17.71
CA LYS A 95 -10.94 -24.74 16.88
C LYS A 95 -11.32 -24.58 15.41
N ILE A 96 -12.56 -24.17 15.14
CA ILE A 96 -13.08 -23.91 13.79
C ILE A 96 -12.73 -22.49 13.35
N TRP A 97 -12.84 -21.54 14.28
CA TRP A 97 -12.57 -20.12 14.10
C TRP A 97 -11.43 -19.64 15.00
N PRO A 98 -10.17 -20.00 14.68
CA PRO A 98 -9.02 -19.55 15.47
C PRO A 98 -8.99 -18.02 15.58
N PRO A 99 -8.87 -17.45 16.79
CA PRO A 99 -8.70 -16.01 16.97
C PRO A 99 -7.45 -15.49 16.24
N ALA A 100 -7.54 -14.28 15.67
CA ALA A 100 -6.36 -13.54 15.21
C ALA A 100 -5.60 -13.00 16.44
N ILE A 101 -4.65 -13.79 16.94
CA ILE A 101 -3.89 -13.46 18.15
C ILE A 101 -3.03 -12.24 17.92
N ALA A 102 -3.04 -11.32 18.88
CA ALA A 102 -2.15 -10.17 18.93
C ALA A 102 -0.86 -10.53 19.69
N PRO A 103 0.31 -10.07 19.22
CA PRO A 103 1.56 -10.21 19.96
C PRO A 103 1.45 -9.67 21.40
N PRO A 104 2.17 -10.23 22.39
CA PRO A 104 2.10 -9.79 23.79
C PRO A 104 2.38 -8.28 23.98
N GLU A 105 3.25 -7.71 23.16
CA GLU A 105 3.65 -6.29 23.17
C GLU A 105 2.77 -5.38 22.30
N ALA A 106 1.71 -5.95 21.69
CA ALA A 106 0.78 -5.20 20.87
C ALA A 106 0.15 -4.04 21.63
N LYS A 107 -0.12 -2.96 20.90
CA LYS A 107 -0.84 -1.79 21.41
C LYS A 107 -1.97 -1.45 20.45
N PRO A 108 -3.10 -0.93 20.95
CA PRO A 108 -4.12 -0.33 20.10
C PRO A 108 -3.53 0.73 19.17
N VAL A 109 -4.01 0.78 17.93
CA VAL A 109 -3.51 1.69 16.91
C VAL A 109 -4.63 2.05 15.93
N GLY A 110 -5.01 3.33 15.90
CA GLY A 110 -6.18 3.75 15.12
C GLY A 110 -7.44 2.98 15.54
N ASP A 111 -8.11 2.38 14.56
CA ASP A 111 -9.30 1.55 14.76
C ASP A 111 -8.99 0.13 15.29
N TRP A 112 -7.71 -0.22 15.44
CA TRP A 112 -7.29 -1.50 16.02
C TRP A 112 -7.27 -1.45 17.53
N SER A 113 -7.91 -2.45 18.14
CA SER A 113 -7.99 -2.65 19.60
C SER A 113 -7.61 -4.08 19.97
N LEU A 114 -7.40 -4.30 21.28
CA LEU A 114 -7.09 -5.62 21.84
C LEU A 114 -8.28 -6.13 22.65
N VAL A 115 -8.66 -7.37 22.41
CA VAL A 115 -9.66 -8.10 23.20
C VAL A 115 -8.93 -9.13 24.05
N SER A 116 -9.10 -9.03 25.37
CA SER A 116 -8.55 -10.03 26.30
C SER A 116 -9.36 -11.32 26.21
N ARG A 117 -8.67 -12.47 26.25
CA ARG A 117 -9.27 -13.79 26.26
C ARG A 117 -9.00 -14.51 27.57
N ASP A 118 -9.85 -15.47 27.92
CA ASP A 118 -9.79 -16.21 29.19
C ASP A 118 -8.47 -16.95 29.44
N ASN A 119 -7.74 -17.29 28.36
CA ASN A 119 -6.42 -17.92 28.42
C ASN A 119 -5.25 -16.93 28.63
N GLY A 120 -5.54 -15.65 28.84
CA GLY A 120 -4.54 -14.58 29.03
C GLY A 120 -3.93 -14.02 27.74
N SER A 121 -4.30 -14.55 26.58
CA SER A 121 -3.88 -13.99 25.28
C SER A 121 -4.72 -12.77 24.88
N TYR A 122 -4.18 -11.95 23.98
CA TYR A 122 -4.92 -10.89 23.32
C TYR A 122 -5.28 -11.28 21.89
N GLN A 123 -6.45 -10.85 21.45
CA GLN A 123 -6.92 -10.98 20.08
C GLN A 123 -7.06 -9.60 19.45
N TRP A 124 -6.68 -9.49 18.18
CA TRP A 124 -6.94 -8.29 17.40
C TRP A 124 -8.44 -8.11 17.14
N ALA A 125 -8.92 -6.90 17.41
CA ALA A 125 -10.23 -6.43 16.98
C ALA A 125 -10.07 -5.16 16.15
N PHE A 126 -10.91 -5.00 15.13
CA PHE A 126 -10.95 -3.80 14.31
C PHE A 126 -12.33 -3.15 14.42
N ARG A 127 -12.36 -1.85 14.74
CA ARG A 127 -13.61 -1.12 15.06
C ARG A 127 -14.46 -1.86 16.09
N GLY A 128 -13.79 -2.44 17.10
CA GLY A 128 -14.42 -3.18 18.17
C GLY A 128 -14.93 -4.59 17.83
N LYS A 129 -14.75 -5.08 16.60
CA LYS A 129 -15.13 -6.45 16.20
C LYS A 129 -13.93 -7.40 16.32
N PRO A 130 -13.98 -8.44 17.17
CA PRO A 130 -12.92 -9.45 17.24
C PRO A 130 -12.74 -10.16 15.90
N LEU A 131 -11.48 -10.40 15.49
CA LEU A 131 -11.16 -11.02 14.21
C LEU A 131 -10.73 -12.47 14.35
N TYR A 132 -11.19 -13.34 13.45
CA TYR A 132 -10.90 -14.77 13.45
C TYR A 132 -10.41 -15.25 12.09
N SER A 133 -9.55 -16.23 12.07
CA SER A 133 -9.28 -17.05 10.88
C SER A 133 -10.29 -18.20 10.79
N TYR A 134 -10.38 -18.85 9.63
CA TYR A 134 -11.19 -20.06 9.45
C TYR A 134 -10.31 -21.28 9.19
N SER A 135 -10.59 -22.39 9.88
CA SER A 135 -9.75 -23.59 9.84
C SER A 135 -9.71 -24.26 8.45
N GLU A 136 -10.79 -24.17 7.66
CA GLU A 136 -10.85 -24.77 6.32
C GLU A 136 -10.24 -23.91 5.19
N ASP A 137 -9.81 -22.69 5.52
CA ASP A 137 -9.08 -21.83 4.58
C ASP A 137 -7.60 -22.20 4.48
N LYS A 138 -7.12 -23.13 5.30
CA LYS A 138 -5.73 -23.64 5.30
C LYS A 138 -5.34 -24.44 4.04
N VAL A 139 -6.25 -24.60 3.08
CA VAL A 139 -5.98 -25.40 1.87
C VAL A 139 -5.00 -24.65 0.95
N LYS A 140 -3.75 -25.14 0.93
CA LYS A 140 -2.69 -24.78 -0.02
C LYS A 140 -3.13 -25.09 -1.46
N SER A 141 -3.95 -24.24 -2.06
CA SER A 141 -4.29 -24.39 -3.47
C SER A 141 -3.08 -23.97 -4.33
N ARG A 142 -2.83 -24.68 -5.44
CA ARG A 142 -1.82 -24.32 -6.45
C ARG A 142 -2.02 -22.92 -7.07
N ARG A 143 -3.16 -22.28 -6.81
CA ARG A 143 -3.49 -20.92 -7.27
C ARG A 143 -3.17 -19.83 -6.24
N GLY A 144 -2.75 -20.24 -5.03
CA GLY A 144 -2.27 -19.40 -3.94
C GLY A 144 -3.31 -18.38 -3.42
N GLY A 145 -3.60 -18.49 -2.13
CA GLY A 145 -4.61 -17.71 -1.43
C GLY A 145 -5.67 -18.62 -0.82
N GLY A 146 -5.73 -18.66 0.51
CA GLY A 146 -6.88 -19.20 1.23
C GLY A 146 -8.14 -18.50 0.72
N GLY A 147 -9.11 -19.29 0.25
CA GLY A 147 -10.40 -18.78 -0.20
C GLY A 147 -11.14 -18.08 0.93
N ALA A 148 -12.26 -17.44 0.62
CA ALA A 148 -13.14 -16.84 1.64
C ALA A 148 -14.24 -17.82 2.06
N LYS A 149 -13.90 -19.10 2.35
CA LYS A 149 -14.91 -20.15 2.55
C LYS A 149 -15.75 -19.95 3.81
N GLY A 150 -15.17 -19.26 4.80
CA GLY A 150 -15.87 -18.91 6.03
C GLY A 150 -16.98 -17.89 5.83
N HIS A 151 -16.99 -17.15 4.72
CA HIS A 151 -17.98 -16.10 4.51
C HIS A 151 -19.36 -16.73 4.28
N GLY A 152 -20.33 -16.32 5.10
CA GLY A 152 -21.70 -16.82 5.09
C GLY A 152 -21.91 -18.14 5.82
N VAL A 153 -20.88 -18.71 6.48
CA VAL A 153 -21.06 -19.93 7.29
C VAL A 153 -22.08 -19.64 8.40
N ASP A 154 -23.07 -20.53 8.51
CA ASP A 154 -24.21 -20.43 9.43
C ASP A 154 -25.00 -19.11 9.35
N GLY A 155 -24.79 -18.30 8.30
CA GLY A 155 -25.38 -16.97 8.13
C GLY A 155 -24.89 -15.90 9.13
N VAL A 156 -23.89 -16.20 9.96
CA VAL A 156 -23.43 -15.33 11.07
C VAL A 156 -21.94 -15.02 11.04
N TRP A 157 -21.20 -15.61 10.09
CA TRP A 157 -19.79 -15.37 9.89
C TRP A 157 -19.56 -14.59 8.60
N HIS A 158 -18.88 -13.45 8.72
CA HIS A 158 -18.62 -12.60 7.57
C HIS A 158 -17.15 -12.28 7.50
N ILE A 159 -16.58 -12.41 6.32
CA ILE A 159 -15.24 -11.88 6.05
C ILE A 159 -15.21 -10.38 6.34
N PHE A 160 -14.11 -9.91 6.92
CA PHE A 160 -13.97 -8.49 7.20
C PHE A 160 -13.48 -7.76 5.94
N GLU A 161 -14.41 -7.11 5.24
CA GLU A 161 -14.10 -6.25 4.09
C GLU A 161 -13.60 -4.89 4.56
N VAL A 162 -12.52 -4.41 3.93
CA VAL A 162 -11.90 -3.10 4.19
C VAL A 162 -12.49 -2.10 3.20
N GLU A 163 -13.70 -1.61 3.50
CA GLU A 163 -14.44 -0.69 2.63
C GLU A 163 -14.88 0.58 3.39
N PRO A 164 -13.97 1.55 3.63
CA PRO A 164 -14.27 2.61 4.56
C PRO A 164 -15.43 3.52 4.23
N LYS A 165 -15.74 3.70 2.95
CA LYS A 165 -16.92 4.47 2.53
C LYS A 165 -18.23 3.92 3.08
N GLU A 166 -18.31 2.62 3.40
CA GLU A 166 -19.54 1.99 3.93
C GLU A 166 -19.73 2.25 5.43
N TRP A 167 -18.66 2.63 6.13
CA TRP A 167 -18.67 2.80 7.58
C TRP A 167 -18.26 4.20 8.07
N LEU A 168 -18.00 5.11 7.13
CA LEU A 168 -17.81 6.54 7.35
C LEU A 168 -19.08 7.29 6.97
N THR A 169 -19.38 8.37 7.70
CA THR A 169 -20.43 9.30 7.31
C THR A 169 -19.85 10.38 6.42
N LEU A 170 -20.03 10.24 5.11
CA LEU A 170 -19.46 11.14 4.10
C LEU A 170 -20.52 12.10 3.54
N PRO A 171 -20.16 13.37 3.26
CA PRO A 171 -21.03 14.26 2.50
C PRO A 171 -21.17 13.80 1.04
N THR A 172 -22.25 14.23 0.38
CA THR A 172 -22.45 13.95 -1.05
C THR A 172 -21.28 14.47 -1.89
N GLY A 173 -20.79 13.62 -2.80
CA GLY A 173 -19.66 13.97 -3.67
C GLY A 173 -18.29 13.73 -3.06
N VAL A 174 -18.22 13.13 -1.87
CA VAL A 174 -16.98 12.58 -1.29
C VAL A 174 -17.06 11.05 -1.27
N SER A 175 -15.99 10.40 -1.71
CA SER A 175 -15.82 8.95 -1.64
C SER A 175 -14.46 8.60 -1.01
N VAL A 176 -14.14 7.32 -0.90
CA VAL A 176 -12.84 6.81 -0.47
C VAL A 176 -12.30 5.87 -1.54
N GLU A 177 -11.10 6.13 -2.02
CA GLU A 177 -10.43 5.31 -3.03
C GLU A 177 -8.99 5.01 -2.64
N GLU A 178 -8.47 3.91 -3.16
CA GLU A 178 -7.06 3.58 -3.03
C GLU A 178 -6.23 4.39 -4.03
N ILE A 179 -5.17 5.06 -3.54
CA ILE A 179 -4.29 5.87 -4.36
C ILE A 179 -2.89 5.26 -4.36
N TYR A 180 -2.40 4.84 -5.53
CA TYR A 180 -1.12 4.13 -5.61
C TYR A 180 0.08 5.05 -5.38
N THR A 181 -0.01 6.30 -5.82
CA THR A 181 1.04 7.33 -5.62
C THR A 181 1.21 7.75 -4.15
N ALA A 182 0.30 7.29 -3.28
CA ALA A 182 0.31 7.48 -1.85
C ALA A 182 -0.32 6.24 -1.21
N PRO A 183 0.45 5.16 -0.98
CA PRO A 183 -0.08 3.84 -0.62
C PRO A 183 -1.09 3.86 0.53
N GLY A 184 -2.35 3.65 0.18
CA GLY A 184 -3.46 3.58 1.10
C GLY A 184 -4.74 4.17 0.51
N GLN A 185 -5.74 4.33 1.38
CA GLN A 185 -7.05 4.86 1.03
C GLN A 185 -7.17 6.31 1.47
N VAL A 186 -7.61 7.17 0.57
CA VAL A 186 -7.80 8.61 0.82
C VAL A 186 -9.20 9.02 0.39
N MET A 187 -9.67 10.13 0.95
CA MET A 187 -10.89 10.76 0.50
C MET A 187 -10.68 11.39 -0.87
N VAL A 188 -11.64 11.19 -1.76
CA VAL A 188 -11.65 11.73 -3.12
C VAL A 188 -12.95 12.47 -3.40
N ASP A 189 -12.94 13.36 -4.38
CA ASP A 189 -14.14 13.99 -4.90
C ASP A 189 -14.98 13.02 -5.77
N ALA A 190 -16.12 13.50 -6.28
CA ALA A 190 -17.01 12.73 -7.14
C ALA A 190 -16.38 12.26 -8.46
N ARG A 191 -15.24 12.83 -8.85
CA ARG A 191 -14.48 12.43 -10.04
C ARG A 191 -13.40 11.40 -9.71
N GLY A 192 -13.17 11.09 -8.43
CA GLY A 192 -12.10 10.20 -7.97
C GLY A 192 -10.75 10.90 -7.76
N MET A 193 -10.73 12.23 -7.69
CA MET A 193 -9.50 13.00 -7.46
C MET A 193 -9.26 13.22 -5.96
N PRO A 194 -8.02 13.07 -5.45
CA PRO A 194 -7.78 13.20 -4.01
C PRO A 194 -8.08 14.57 -3.44
N LEU A 195 -8.60 14.54 -2.22
CA LEU A 195 -8.79 15.71 -1.39
C LEU A 195 -7.56 15.93 -0.50
N TYR A 196 -7.23 17.20 -0.28
CA TYR A 196 -6.13 17.64 0.56
C TYR A 196 -6.64 18.46 1.72
N VAL A 197 -6.20 18.11 2.92
CA VAL A 197 -6.40 18.88 4.14
C VAL A 197 -5.33 19.98 4.20
N PHE A 198 -5.77 21.23 4.34
CA PHE A 198 -4.88 22.38 4.51
C PHE A 198 -4.69 22.71 5.99
N SER A 199 -3.43 22.90 6.39
CA SER A 199 -3.05 23.22 7.78
C SER A 199 -2.67 24.70 7.99
N GLY A 200 -2.65 25.50 6.93
CA GLY A 200 -2.31 26.93 7.02
C GLY A 200 -3.48 27.83 7.38
N ASP A 201 -3.17 29.11 7.55
CA ASP A 201 -4.15 30.16 7.83
C ASP A 201 -4.69 30.74 6.51
N LEU A 202 -5.96 30.46 6.21
CA LEU A 202 -6.64 30.91 4.99
C LEU A 202 -6.60 32.42 4.81
N GLU A 203 -6.68 33.19 5.91
CA GLU A 203 -6.81 34.65 5.90
C GLU A 203 -5.47 35.36 5.65
N LYS A 204 -4.35 34.70 5.99
CA LYS A 204 -3.00 35.24 5.79
C LYS A 204 -2.37 34.86 4.45
N THR A 205 -3.00 33.96 3.70
CA THR A 205 -2.53 33.55 2.37
C THR A 205 -2.91 34.56 1.29
N LYS A 206 -2.11 35.63 1.19
CA LYS A 206 -2.09 36.50 0.00
C LYS A 206 -1.37 35.88 -1.20
N ALA A 207 -0.61 34.80 -0.97
CA ALA A 207 0.07 34.06 -2.02
C ALA A 207 -0.89 33.03 -2.62
N GLU A 208 -1.01 33.03 -3.95
CA GLU A 208 -1.73 32.02 -4.73
C GLU A 208 -1.42 30.63 -4.16
N LEU A 209 -2.45 29.94 -3.69
CA LEU A 209 -2.35 28.52 -3.34
C LEU A 209 -2.13 27.80 -4.68
N LEU A 210 -0.86 27.74 -5.13
CA LEU A 210 -0.47 27.37 -6.49
C LEU A 210 -1.16 26.08 -6.94
N GLY A 211 -2.17 26.21 -7.82
CA GLY A 211 -2.95 25.09 -8.35
C GLY A 211 -3.86 24.38 -7.34
N PHE A 212 -4.12 24.94 -6.16
CA PHE A 212 -5.08 24.37 -5.20
C PHE A 212 -6.40 25.12 -5.21
N SER A 213 -7.46 24.38 -5.49
CA SER A 213 -8.83 24.89 -5.57
C SER A 213 -9.63 24.48 -4.32
N PRO A 214 -10.35 25.40 -3.65
CA PRO A 214 -11.20 25.06 -2.52
C PRO A 214 -12.23 23.98 -2.89
N PHE A 215 -12.37 22.95 -2.05
CA PHE A 215 -13.41 21.94 -2.23
C PHE A 215 -14.75 22.50 -1.74
N VAL A 216 -15.53 23.01 -2.69
CA VAL A 216 -16.76 23.77 -2.44
C VAL A 216 -17.83 22.91 -1.77
N ALA A 217 -18.44 23.46 -0.73
CA ALA A 217 -19.66 22.97 -0.12
C ALA A 217 -20.87 23.75 -0.66
N SER A 218 -22.04 23.10 -0.69
CA SER A 218 -23.31 23.80 -0.96
C SER A 218 -23.54 24.90 0.08
N GLN A 219 -24.18 26.01 -0.31
CA GLN A 219 -24.58 27.05 0.65
C GLN A 219 -25.49 26.54 1.77
N LEU A 220 -26.25 25.47 1.49
CA LEU A 220 -27.15 24.81 2.44
C LEU A 220 -26.52 23.59 3.12
N ALA A 221 -25.22 23.34 2.91
CA ALA A 221 -24.53 22.22 3.53
C ALA A 221 -24.50 22.38 5.05
N LEU A 222 -24.81 21.30 5.76
CA LEU A 222 -24.70 21.19 7.21
C LEU A 222 -23.51 20.27 7.57
N PRO A 223 -22.91 20.44 8.76
CA PRO A 223 -21.92 19.50 9.26
C PRO A 223 -22.45 18.05 9.29
N ILE A 224 -21.58 17.10 8.97
CA ILE A 224 -21.92 15.67 8.92
C ILE A 224 -20.69 14.82 9.24
N GLY A 225 -20.81 13.93 10.22
CA GLY A 225 -19.65 13.16 10.71
C GLY A 225 -18.51 14.09 11.13
N ASP A 226 -17.31 13.82 10.60
CA ASP A 226 -16.11 14.64 10.83
C ASP A 226 -16.01 15.87 9.91
N PHE A 227 -17.02 16.09 9.07
CA PHE A 227 -17.06 17.19 8.11
C PHE A 227 -17.82 18.40 8.65
N SER A 228 -17.26 19.57 8.46
CA SER A 228 -17.83 20.87 8.78
C SER A 228 -17.77 21.79 7.56
N VAL A 229 -18.47 22.92 7.61
CA VAL A 229 -18.48 23.92 6.54
C VAL A 229 -17.81 25.19 7.04
N VAL A 230 -16.82 25.67 6.31
CA VAL A 230 -16.12 26.93 6.55
C VAL A 230 -16.67 27.97 5.59
N ALA A 231 -17.20 29.07 6.13
CA ALA A 231 -17.56 30.24 5.34
C ALA A 231 -16.32 31.11 5.16
N ARG A 232 -15.92 31.34 3.91
CA ARG A 232 -14.73 32.13 3.56
C ARG A 232 -15.09 33.57 3.26
N ASN A 233 -14.11 34.47 3.40
CA ASN A 233 -14.28 35.90 3.10
C ASN A 233 -14.51 36.21 1.61
N ASP A 234 -14.23 35.26 0.71
CA ASP A 234 -14.53 35.34 -0.73
C ASP A 234 -15.97 34.90 -1.08
N GLY A 235 -16.79 34.55 -0.08
CA GLY A 235 -18.17 34.11 -0.26
C GLY A 235 -18.33 32.62 -0.59
N ILE A 236 -17.22 31.87 -0.68
CA ILE A 236 -17.26 30.41 -0.90
C ILE A 236 -17.53 29.71 0.43
N HIS A 237 -18.47 28.77 0.42
CA HIS A 237 -18.59 27.77 1.48
C HIS A 237 -17.71 26.58 1.10
N GLN A 238 -16.83 26.16 2.01
CA GLN A 238 -15.83 25.14 1.77
C GLN A 238 -16.00 24.00 2.76
N TRP A 239 -15.92 22.75 2.30
CA TRP A 239 -15.87 21.61 3.20
C TRP A 239 -14.56 21.60 3.99
N ALA A 240 -14.63 21.23 5.26
CA ALA A 240 -13.48 21.00 6.12
C ALA A 240 -13.61 19.63 6.80
N LEU A 241 -12.50 18.92 6.92
CA LEU A 241 -12.40 17.64 7.63
C LEU A 241 -11.65 17.86 8.93
N ASN A 242 -12.22 17.46 10.06
CA ASN A 242 -11.64 17.72 11.39
C ASN A 242 -11.25 19.21 11.54
N GLU A 243 -12.18 20.09 11.18
CA GLU A 243 -12.04 21.56 11.18
C GLU A 243 -10.95 22.13 10.24
N LYS A 244 -10.32 21.30 9.42
CA LYS A 244 -9.29 21.73 8.46
C LYS A 244 -9.85 21.79 7.03
N PRO A 245 -9.74 22.93 6.34
CA PRO A 245 -10.32 23.11 5.01
C PRO A 245 -9.79 22.13 3.96
N LEU A 246 -10.67 21.63 3.10
CA LEU A 246 -10.36 20.66 2.05
C LEU A 246 -10.16 21.31 0.68
N PHE A 247 -9.19 20.83 -0.09
CA PHE A 247 -8.86 21.33 -1.42
C PHE A 247 -8.68 20.19 -2.42
N THR A 248 -8.80 20.51 -3.71
CA THR A 248 -8.31 19.70 -4.82
C THR A 248 -7.07 20.35 -5.41
N TYR A 249 -6.24 19.58 -6.13
CA TYR A 249 -5.06 20.10 -6.83
C TYR A 249 -5.24 19.97 -8.34
N ASP A 250 -5.07 21.06 -9.08
CA ASP A 250 -5.28 21.15 -10.53
C ASP A 250 -4.26 20.33 -11.33
N GLY A 251 -3.10 20.03 -10.74
CA GLY A 251 -2.11 19.13 -11.33
C GLY A 251 -2.37 17.65 -11.03
N ASP A 252 -3.47 17.31 -10.36
CA ASP A 252 -3.99 15.94 -10.31
C ASP A 252 -5.01 15.80 -11.45
N VAL A 253 -4.56 15.28 -12.59
CA VAL A 253 -5.34 15.25 -13.85
C VAL A 253 -5.84 13.85 -14.18
N GLU A 254 -5.30 12.82 -13.53
CA GLU A 254 -5.72 11.44 -13.71
C GLU A 254 -6.02 10.74 -12.38
N LEU A 255 -6.99 9.82 -12.39
CA LEU A 255 -7.35 8.98 -11.24
C LEU A 255 -6.11 8.34 -10.59
N GLY A 256 -5.94 8.46 -9.27
CA GLY A 256 -4.74 7.95 -8.60
C GLY A 256 -3.57 8.95 -8.51
N ASP A 257 -3.72 10.17 -9.04
CA ASP A 257 -2.73 11.23 -8.86
C ASP A 257 -2.74 11.71 -7.42
N SER A 258 -1.57 12.02 -6.86
CA SER A 258 -1.49 12.78 -5.62
C SER A 258 -0.29 13.72 -5.65
N ASN A 259 -0.17 14.47 -6.74
CA ASN A 259 0.94 15.38 -7.02
C ASN A 259 0.93 16.58 -6.07
N GLY A 260 -0.25 17.00 -5.61
CA GLY A 260 -0.39 18.10 -4.64
C GLY A 260 0.41 17.90 -3.35
N LYS A 261 0.63 16.65 -2.92
CA LYS A 261 1.29 16.33 -1.64
C LYS A 261 2.75 16.79 -1.54
N VAL A 262 3.41 17.07 -2.68
CA VAL A 262 4.81 17.51 -2.73
C VAL A 262 4.95 18.98 -3.15
N VAL A 263 3.85 19.66 -3.46
CA VAL A 263 3.88 21.06 -3.93
C VAL A 263 4.01 22.03 -2.77
N ASP A 264 3.23 21.82 -1.70
CA ASP A 264 3.23 22.67 -0.52
C ASP A 264 2.98 21.81 0.72
N SER A 265 3.92 21.85 1.66
CA SER A 265 3.91 21.01 2.87
C SER A 265 2.73 21.26 3.81
N ARG A 266 2.02 22.39 3.64
CA ARG A 266 0.80 22.69 4.39
C ARG A 266 -0.39 21.85 3.92
N PHE A 267 -0.35 21.33 2.69
CA PHE A 267 -1.34 20.44 2.13
C PHE A 267 -0.95 18.99 2.34
N ARG A 268 -1.85 18.23 2.94
CA ARG A 268 -1.66 16.80 3.18
C ARG A 268 -2.87 16.06 2.66
N LEU A 269 -2.67 14.91 2.04
CA LEU A 269 -3.80 14.08 1.61
C LEU A 269 -4.78 13.83 2.77
N ALA A 270 -6.07 13.87 2.46
CA ALA A 270 -7.15 13.49 3.37
C ALA A 270 -7.18 11.96 3.51
N TRP A 271 -6.21 11.42 4.25
CA TRP A 271 -6.07 9.99 4.44
C TRP A 271 -7.20 9.40 5.27
N VAL A 272 -7.65 8.22 4.86
CA VAL A 272 -8.52 7.34 5.65
C VAL A 272 -7.70 6.22 6.28
N MET A 273 -6.87 5.55 5.48
CA MET A 273 -5.99 4.47 5.93
C MET A 273 -4.64 4.55 5.21
N ARG A 274 -3.54 4.42 5.95
CA ARG A 274 -2.19 4.37 5.38
C ARG A 274 -1.68 2.96 5.30
N TYR A 275 -1.24 2.52 4.13
CA TYR A 275 -0.62 1.22 4.01
C TYR A 275 0.82 1.28 4.50
N TYR A 276 1.21 0.24 5.24
CA TYR A 276 2.56 0.12 5.72
C TYR A 276 3.54 0.01 4.55
N MET A 277 4.66 0.71 4.68
CA MET A 277 5.83 0.60 3.82
C MET A 277 7.05 0.43 4.74
N PRO A 278 7.96 -0.52 4.47
CA PRO A 278 9.22 -0.61 5.19
C PRO A 278 9.99 0.72 5.09
N PRO A 279 10.70 1.15 6.14
CA PRO A 279 11.42 2.43 6.15
C PRO A 279 12.52 2.52 5.08
N GLU A 280 13.07 1.39 4.65
CA GLU A 280 14.05 1.28 3.57
C GLU A 280 13.44 1.39 2.16
N VAL A 281 12.13 1.62 2.08
CA VAL A 281 11.36 1.65 0.84
C VAL A 281 10.63 2.99 0.68
N ALA A 282 10.67 3.55 -0.53
CA ALA A 282 9.92 4.75 -0.89
C ALA A 282 9.09 4.54 -2.15
N VAL A 283 8.07 5.38 -2.32
CA VAL A 283 7.27 5.47 -3.54
C VAL A 283 7.69 6.70 -4.33
N ARG A 284 8.08 6.51 -5.60
CA ARG A 284 8.43 7.62 -6.49
C ARG A 284 7.41 7.81 -7.61
N SER A 285 7.08 9.07 -7.90
CA SER A 285 6.39 9.45 -9.14
C SER A 285 7.33 9.37 -10.34
N ASP A 286 6.89 8.76 -11.44
CA ASP A 286 7.57 8.80 -12.74
C ASP A 286 6.62 9.38 -13.77
N GLN A 287 6.83 10.65 -14.11
CA GLN A 287 6.00 11.39 -15.08
C GLN A 287 6.16 10.90 -16.53
N ARG A 288 7.24 10.18 -16.87
CA ARG A 288 7.46 9.66 -18.24
C ARG A 288 6.75 8.34 -18.46
N ARG A 289 6.55 7.55 -17.40
CA ARG A 289 6.01 6.18 -17.48
C ARG A 289 4.65 6.01 -16.81
N GLY A 290 4.17 7.07 -16.16
CA GLY A 290 2.81 7.16 -15.67
C GLY A 290 2.62 6.70 -14.23
N GLY A 291 3.47 5.92 -13.57
CA GLY A 291 3.19 5.64 -12.16
C GLY A 291 4.19 4.82 -11.37
N VAL A 292 4.54 5.38 -10.22
CA VAL A 292 4.67 4.73 -8.91
C VAL A 292 5.58 3.51 -8.86
N LEU A 293 6.87 3.79 -8.78
CA LEU A 293 7.88 2.78 -8.53
C LEU A 293 8.07 2.65 -7.03
N ILE A 294 8.09 1.41 -6.55
CA ILE A 294 8.70 1.13 -5.26
C ILE A 294 10.21 1.15 -5.46
N GLU A 295 10.92 1.99 -4.70
CA GLU A 295 12.37 2.07 -4.73
C GLU A 295 12.93 1.74 -3.35
N VAL A 296 14.14 1.18 -3.33
CA VAL A 296 14.94 1.13 -2.10
C VAL A 296 15.45 2.53 -1.77
N ALA A 297 15.86 2.76 -0.52
CA ALA A 297 16.38 4.05 -0.05
C ALA A 297 17.56 4.60 -0.87
N THR A 298 18.28 3.74 -1.60
CA THR A 298 19.35 4.15 -2.53
C THR A 298 18.84 4.72 -3.86
N GLY A 299 17.52 4.74 -4.09
CA GLY A 299 16.86 5.28 -5.28
C GLY A 299 16.78 4.32 -6.47
N LYS A 300 17.15 3.04 -6.30
CA LYS A 300 16.97 2.00 -7.30
C LYS A 300 15.55 1.45 -7.27
N SER A 301 15.01 1.13 -8.44
CA SER A 301 13.70 0.53 -8.58
C SER A 301 13.67 -0.93 -8.12
N LEU A 302 12.52 -1.34 -7.58
CA LEU A 302 12.23 -2.70 -7.19
C LEU A 302 11.44 -3.43 -8.27
N TYR A 303 11.80 -4.70 -8.40
CA TYR A 303 11.25 -5.61 -9.38
C TYR A 303 10.77 -6.88 -8.70
N ALA A 304 9.76 -7.46 -9.32
CA ALA A 304 9.21 -8.75 -8.99
C ALA A 304 9.31 -9.65 -10.21
N ARG A 305 9.56 -10.93 -9.96
CA ARG A 305 9.52 -11.94 -11.01
C ARG A 305 8.12 -12.52 -11.13
N ASP A 306 7.55 -12.51 -12.32
CA ASP A 306 6.16 -12.90 -12.56
C ASP A 306 6.03 -13.84 -13.78
N ARG A 307 4.84 -14.40 -13.98
CA ARG A 307 4.53 -15.28 -15.12
C ARG A 307 4.16 -14.44 -16.33
N ALA A 308 4.85 -14.66 -17.44
CA ALA A 308 4.56 -13.95 -18.68
C ALA A 308 3.14 -14.29 -19.18
N SER A 309 2.31 -13.27 -19.39
CA SER A 309 0.97 -13.39 -19.96
C SER A 309 0.82 -12.42 -21.13
N TYR A 310 0.63 -12.92 -22.34
CA TYR A 310 0.55 -12.11 -23.56
C TYR A 310 -0.86 -11.52 -23.81
N GLY A 311 -1.68 -11.36 -22.77
CA GLY A 311 -3.13 -11.17 -22.90
C GLY A 311 -3.70 -9.79 -22.56
N GLY A 312 -2.89 -8.77 -22.23
CA GLY A 312 -3.40 -7.49 -21.74
C GLY A 312 -2.81 -6.27 -22.44
N THR A 313 -3.67 -5.30 -22.76
CA THR A 313 -3.33 -4.00 -23.39
C THR A 313 -2.78 -2.95 -22.42
N GLY A 314 -2.31 -3.35 -21.23
CA GLY A 314 -1.69 -2.44 -20.26
C GLY A 314 -0.20 -2.74 -20.14
N GLY A 315 0.66 -1.77 -20.47
CA GLY A 315 2.10 -1.93 -20.36
C GLY A 315 2.53 -2.30 -18.93
N HIS A 316 3.49 -3.21 -18.79
CA HIS A 316 4.04 -3.65 -17.49
C HIS A 316 4.76 -2.54 -16.70
N ASN A 317 4.91 -1.36 -17.32
CA ASN A 317 5.49 -0.15 -16.77
C ASN A 317 4.47 0.99 -16.64
N ALA A 318 3.21 0.74 -17.00
CA ALA A 318 2.17 1.75 -17.01
C ALA A 318 1.70 2.08 -15.58
N ARG A 319 1.10 3.25 -15.44
CA ARG A 319 0.35 3.67 -14.25
C ARG A 319 -0.65 2.60 -13.83
N GLY A 320 -0.54 2.10 -12.60
CA GLY A 320 -1.40 1.01 -12.12
C GLY A 320 -1.14 -0.32 -12.82
N ALA A 321 0.10 -0.57 -13.27
CA ALA A 321 0.55 -1.86 -13.80
C ALA A 321 0.05 -3.02 -12.94
N THR A 322 -0.17 -4.17 -13.58
CA THR A 322 -0.69 -5.34 -12.88
C THR A 322 0.16 -5.66 -11.65
N ARG A 323 -0.48 -5.56 -10.48
CA ARG A 323 0.06 -5.93 -9.17
C ARG A 323 0.40 -7.43 -9.06
N GLY A 324 0.06 -8.21 -10.08
CA GLY A 324 0.13 -9.65 -10.06
C GLY A 324 -0.96 -10.23 -9.16
N SER A 325 -0.86 -11.53 -8.87
CA SER A 325 -1.72 -12.16 -7.89
C SER A 325 -0.86 -12.68 -6.75
N PHE A 326 -1.29 -12.45 -5.51
CA PHE A 326 -0.56 -12.92 -4.33
C PHE A 326 -0.14 -14.38 -4.44
N GLY A 327 -1.06 -15.22 -4.88
CA GLY A 327 -0.81 -16.64 -5.05
C GLY A 327 0.25 -16.99 -6.09
N THR A 328 0.33 -16.21 -7.17
CA THR A 328 1.38 -16.39 -8.18
C THR A 328 2.73 -15.99 -7.60
N GLY A 329 2.82 -14.81 -6.97
CA GLY A 329 4.05 -14.37 -6.31
C GLY A 329 4.55 -15.36 -5.29
N GLN A 330 3.66 -15.84 -4.40
CA GLN A 330 3.99 -16.83 -3.38
C GLN A 330 4.43 -18.17 -3.99
N SER A 331 3.82 -18.59 -5.10
CA SER A 331 4.19 -19.84 -5.78
C SER A 331 5.56 -19.76 -6.47
N ILE A 332 5.96 -18.58 -6.93
CA ILE A 332 7.31 -18.33 -7.46
C ILE A 332 8.30 -18.26 -6.29
N GLY A 333 7.96 -17.49 -5.26
CA GLY A 333 8.75 -17.30 -4.05
C GLY A 333 10.21 -16.99 -4.38
N LEU A 334 11.12 -17.58 -3.61
CA LEU A 334 12.57 -17.46 -3.82
C LEU A 334 13.08 -18.32 -4.99
N SER A 335 12.30 -19.29 -5.47
CA SER A 335 12.70 -20.13 -6.62
C SER A 335 12.76 -19.36 -7.94
N GLY A 336 12.23 -18.14 -7.95
CA GLY A 336 12.35 -17.22 -9.06
C GLY A 336 13.76 -16.65 -9.27
N CYS A 337 14.76 -16.85 -8.42
CA CYS A 337 16.10 -16.36 -8.73
C CYS A 337 17.12 -17.24 -8.01
N ASP A 338 17.95 -17.95 -8.77
CA ASP A 338 19.05 -18.73 -8.21
C ASP A 338 20.27 -17.84 -7.94
N SER A 339 21.34 -18.41 -7.38
CA SER A 339 22.54 -17.65 -7.01
C SER A 339 23.16 -16.88 -8.19
N LYS A 340 23.13 -17.45 -9.40
CA LYS A 340 23.65 -16.80 -10.61
C LYS A 340 22.76 -15.63 -11.05
N CYS A 341 21.44 -15.82 -10.96
CA CYS A 341 20.48 -14.74 -11.16
C CYS A 341 20.72 -13.60 -10.15
N GLU A 342 21.01 -13.92 -8.89
CA GLU A 342 21.22 -12.95 -7.82
C GLU A 342 22.49 -12.09 -7.97
N GLU A 343 23.47 -12.53 -8.75
CA GLU A 343 24.61 -11.69 -9.15
C GLU A 343 24.16 -10.45 -9.94
N ILE A 344 23.03 -10.54 -10.65
CA ILE A 344 22.45 -9.47 -11.46
C ILE A 344 21.24 -8.84 -10.76
N TRP A 345 20.48 -9.64 -10.01
CA TRP A 345 19.24 -9.26 -9.35
C TRP A 345 19.41 -9.32 -7.83
N GLN A 346 19.69 -8.18 -7.23
CA GLN A 346 20.07 -8.09 -5.83
C GLN A 346 18.82 -8.12 -4.95
N PRO A 347 18.67 -9.11 -4.04
CA PRO A 347 17.47 -9.24 -3.20
C PRO A 347 17.34 -8.07 -2.24
N LEU A 348 16.10 -7.61 -2.02
CA LEU A 348 15.78 -6.65 -0.96
C LEU A 348 15.70 -7.37 0.39
N LEU A 349 16.79 -7.32 1.15
CA LEU A 349 16.86 -8.00 2.45
C LEU A 349 16.07 -7.26 3.54
N ALA A 350 15.38 -8.03 4.38
CA ALA A 350 14.68 -7.55 5.56
C ALA A 350 15.59 -7.63 6.79
N HIS A 351 15.69 -6.53 7.55
CA HIS A 351 16.60 -6.41 8.69
C HIS A 351 16.01 -6.96 9.99
N GLY A 352 16.78 -6.96 11.09
CA GLY A 352 16.29 -7.34 12.42
C GLY A 352 15.12 -6.45 12.86
N GLY A 353 14.02 -7.05 13.31
CA GLY A 353 12.79 -6.33 13.68
C GLY A 353 11.76 -6.15 12.56
N SER A 354 12.11 -6.46 11.31
CA SER A 354 11.13 -6.53 10.21
C SER A 354 10.06 -7.58 10.51
N ALA A 355 8.80 -7.21 10.27
CA ALA A 355 7.64 -8.06 10.47
C ALA A 355 6.60 -7.83 9.37
N ALA A 356 5.88 -8.88 9.02
CA ALA A 356 4.87 -8.85 7.97
C ALA A 356 3.68 -7.99 8.40
N ARG A 357 3.21 -7.11 7.51
CA ARG A 357 2.00 -6.30 7.71
C ARG A 357 1.58 -5.60 6.42
N GLY A 358 0.29 -5.29 6.29
CA GLY A 358 -0.26 -4.70 5.08
C GLY A 358 0.00 -5.61 3.88
N TYR A 359 0.56 -5.09 2.80
CA TYR A 359 0.93 -5.91 1.65
C TYR A 359 2.32 -6.53 1.73
N TRP A 360 3.06 -6.29 2.82
CA TRP A 360 4.45 -6.71 2.97
C TRP A 360 4.54 -8.02 3.76
N THR A 361 5.19 -9.01 3.16
CA THR A 361 5.52 -10.30 3.75
C THR A 361 7.02 -10.54 3.71
N ILE A 362 7.50 -11.56 4.42
CA ILE A 362 8.93 -11.89 4.47
C ILE A 362 9.10 -13.35 4.06
N PHE A 363 10.09 -13.62 3.20
CA PHE A 363 10.56 -14.97 2.93
C PHE A 363 11.83 -15.25 3.74
N ASP A 364 11.87 -16.40 4.40
CA ASP A 364 13.09 -16.95 4.98
C ASP A 364 13.93 -17.60 3.88
N ARG A 365 15.19 -17.18 3.76
CA ARG A 365 16.10 -17.66 2.73
C ARG A 365 16.94 -18.83 3.22
N PRO A 366 17.42 -19.72 2.32
CA PRO A 366 18.24 -20.87 2.71
C PRO A 366 19.58 -20.50 3.37
N ASP A 367 20.08 -19.29 3.11
CA ASP A 367 21.30 -18.74 3.70
C ASP A 367 21.10 -18.16 5.12
N GLY A 368 19.87 -18.24 5.67
CA GLY A 368 19.50 -17.69 6.97
C GLY A 368 19.16 -16.20 6.96
N THR A 369 19.30 -15.52 5.82
CA THR A 369 18.82 -14.15 5.66
C THR A 369 17.31 -14.11 5.40
N ARG A 370 16.73 -12.92 5.44
CA ARG A 370 15.30 -12.70 5.21
C ARG A 370 15.14 -11.71 4.06
N GLN A 371 14.14 -11.90 3.21
CA GLN A 371 13.88 -11.03 2.07
C GLN A 371 12.45 -10.50 2.08
N TRP A 372 12.31 -9.21 1.81
CA TRP A 372 11.01 -8.59 1.64
C TRP A 372 10.30 -9.11 0.40
N ALA A 373 9.00 -9.32 0.57
CA ALA A 373 8.08 -9.58 -0.50
C ALA A 373 6.90 -8.61 -0.43
N TYR A 374 6.42 -8.18 -1.58
CA TYR A 374 5.26 -7.31 -1.71
C TYR A 374 4.17 -8.02 -2.48
N GLN A 375 2.98 -8.10 -1.89
CA GLN A 375 1.84 -8.85 -2.44
C GLN A 375 2.26 -10.28 -2.84
N GLY A 376 3.07 -10.93 -2.00
CA GLY A 376 3.55 -12.30 -2.20
C GLY A 376 4.76 -12.44 -3.13
N TYR A 377 5.20 -11.40 -3.84
CA TYR A 377 6.35 -11.47 -4.74
C TYR A 377 7.65 -11.06 -4.04
N ALA A 378 8.68 -11.92 -4.09
CA ALA A 378 10.02 -11.58 -3.62
C ALA A 378 10.60 -10.41 -4.43
N LEU A 379 11.20 -9.44 -3.74
CA LEU A 379 11.64 -8.18 -4.34
C LEU A 379 13.14 -8.11 -4.58
N TYR A 380 13.53 -7.53 -5.71
CA TYR A 380 14.91 -7.40 -6.16
C TYR A 380 15.17 -6.02 -6.76
N SER A 381 16.41 -5.57 -6.73
CA SER A 381 16.90 -4.42 -7.51
C SER A 381 17.84 -4.89 -8.61
N TYR A 382 17.92 -4.14 -9.72
CA TYR A 382 18.77 -4.52 -10.84
C TYR A 382 20.19 -3.96 -10.67
N ALA A 383 21.20 -4.83 -10.77
CA ALA A 383 22.59 -4.45 -10.53
C ALA A 383 23.13 -3.47 -11.60
N LYS A 384 22.62 -3.56 -12.84
CA LYS A 384 23.11 -2.79 -13.99
C LYS A 384 22.45 -1.42 -14.16
N GLU A 385 21.62 -0.99 -13.22
CA GLU A 385 21.01 0.34 -13.23
C GLU A 385 21.42 1.18 -12.02
N GLY A 386 21.40 2.49 -12.21
CA GLY A 386 21.58 3.48 -11.16
C GLY A 386 20.25 4.02 -10.65
N PRO A 387 20.28 4.92 -9.64
CA PRO A 387 19.07 5.56 -9.13
C PRO A 387 18.29 6.28 -10.23
N GLY A 388 16.97 6.27 -10.20
CA GLY A 388 16.18 6.91 -11.26
C GLY A 388 15.86 6.03 -12.46
N VAL A 389 16.72 5.06 -12.76
CA VAL A 389 16.69 4.26 -13.98
C VAL A 389 15.83 3.02 -13.79
N VAL A 390 15.04 2.70 -14.81
CA VAL A 390 14.14 1.55 -14.83
C VAL A 390 14.36 0.79 -16.13
N THR A 391 15.28 -0.17 -16.15
CA THR A 391 15.61 -0.91 -17.38
C THR A 391 15.58 -2.42 -17.22
N GLY A 392 15.48 -2.94 -16.00
CA GLY A 392 15.44 -4.38 -15.76
C GLY A 392 14.11 -5.09 -16.11
N HIS A 393 13.04 -4.34 -16.39
CA HIS A 393 11.72 -4.90 -16.70
C HIS A 393 11.66 -5.55 -18.09
N ASP A 394 10.60 -6.31 -18.35
CA ASP A 394 10.32 -7.01 -19.62
C ASP A 394 11.52 -7.83 -20.14
N THR A 395 12.36 -8.29 -19.21
CA THR A 395 13.41 -9.27 -19.46
C THR A 395 12.82 -10.64 -19.17
N TYR A 396 12.78 -11.50 -20.20
CA TYR A 396 12.10 -12.80 -20.18
C TYR A 396 13.09 -13.96 -20.20
N ASP A 397 12.81 -14.97 -19.37
CA ASP A 397 13.46 -16.28 -19.43
C ASP A 397 12.57 -17.23 -20.23
N PHE A 398 12.74 -17.24 -21.56
CA PHE A 398 11.98 -18.14 -22.42
C PHE A 398 12.52 -19.57 -22.31
N THR A 399 11.64 -20.54 -22.05
CA THR A 399 11.95 -21.96 -22.25
C THR A 399 11.68 -22.34 -23.71
N VAL A 400 12.75 -22.57 -24.48
CA VAL A 400 12.63 -23.05 -25.86
C VAL A 400 12.43 -24.56 -25.84
N ASN A 401 11.34 -25.05 -26.44
CA ASN A 401 11.16 -26.48 -26.63
C ASN A 401 12.18 -26.99 -27.68
N HIS A 402 13.17 -27.76 -27.24
CA HIS A 402 14.23 -28.29 -28.09
C HIS A 402 13.73 -29.19 -29.24
N SER A 403 12.54 -29.79 -29.12
CA SER A 403 11.98 -30.66 -30.16
C SER A 403 11.31 -29.92 -31.31
N THR A 404 10.79 -28.70 -31.07
CA THR A 404 10.05 -27.93 -32.09
C THR A 404 10.75 -26.64 -32.50
N LYS A 405 11.83 -26.23 -31.82
CA LYS A 405 12.54 -24.94 -32.00
C LYS A 405 11.63 -23.70 -31.95
N ASN A 406 10.40 -23.84 -31.47
CA ASN A 406 9.43 -22.76 -31.35
C ASN A 406 9.25 -22.41 -29.88
N ALA A 407 9.28 -21.12 -29.56
CA ALA A 407 8.79 -20.62 -28.27
C ALA A 407 7.26 -20.70 -28.30
N VAL A 408 6.67 -21.52 -27.43
CA VAL A 408 5.21 -21.63 -27.33
C VAL A 408 4.73 -20.59 -26.32
N ALA A 409 3.84 -19.70 -26.76
CA ALA A 409 3.32 -18.56 -25.96
C ALA A 409 2.67 -18.95 -24.62
N THR A 410 2.27 -20.21 -24.45
CA THR A 410 1.68 -20.72 -23.20
C THR A 410 2.71 -21.15 -22.15
N ASN A 411 4.01 -21.15 -22.49
CA ASN A 411 5.13 -21.55 -21.62
C ASN A 411 6.25 -20.49 -21.61
N LEU A 412 5.94 -19.20 -21.65
CA LEU A 412 6.91 -18.09 -21.76
C LEU A 412 7.80 -17.88 -20.51
N GLY A 413 7.89 -18.88 -19.62
CA GLY A 413 8.70 -18.84 -18.41
C GLY A 413 8.32 -17.69 -17.49
N LEU A 414 9.36 -17.07 -16.92
CA LEU A 414 9.23 -15.97 -15.97
C LEU A 414 9.82 -14.70 -16.58
N TYR A 415 9.32 -13.54 -16.16
CA TYR A 415 9.84 -12.24 -16.57
C TYR A 415 9.93 -11.28 -15.40
N TRP A 416 10.68 -10.21 -15.59
CA TRP A 416 10.82 -9.13 -14.61
C TRP A 416 9.82 -8.03 -14.88
N ARG A 417 9.02 -7.70 -13.87
CA ARG A 417 8.16 -6.52 -13.89
C ARG A 417 8.59 -5.54 -12.82
N VAL A 418 8.35 -4.27 -13.09
CA VAL A 418 8.43 -3.24 -12.06
C VAL A 418 7.39 -3.53 -10.97
N THR A 419 7.77 -3.36 -9.71
CA THR A 419 6.84 -3.44 -8.60
C THR A 419 6.10 -2.11 -8.45
N SER A 420 4.80 -2.13 -8.72
CA SER A 420 3.86 -1.05 -8.38
C SER A 420 3.27 -1.30 -7.00
N PRO A 421 3.14 -0.27 -6.14
CA PRO A 421 2.33 -0.34 -4.92
C PRO A 421 0.94 -0.83 -5.23
#